data_AF-A0AAN9JP54-F1
#
_entry.id   AF-A0AAN9JP54-F1
#
_cell.length_a   1.000
_cell.length_b   1.000
_cell.length_c   1.000
_cell.angle_alpha   90.00
_cell.angle_beta   90.00
_cell.angle_gamma   90.00
#
_symmetry.space_group_name_H-M   'P 1'
#
loop_
_entity.id
_entity.type
_entity.pdbx_description
1 polymer ?
#
loop_
_entity_poly.entity_id
_entity_poly.type
_entity_poly.pdbx_seq_one_letter_code
_entity_poly.pdbx_strand_id
1 'polypeptide(L)'
;MVLPLLKLGTLAVKTLSKPVASRLKKQAAIHPRFRQLIINMAQANHQITTKMQRRIYGHATDVEIRPLNEEKAVQAAVDLIGELFVFSVAGVLVIFEVQRSARSEARKEELRKQELEAIKQKNENLAEEVELLKHKLQELEQLARGRGLTGILNFRHGNTEIGKTEKTA
;
A
#
# COMPACT_ATOMS: atom_id res chain seq x y z
N MET A 1 -12.08 6.18 10.14
CA MET A 1 -12.79 6.98 9.09
C MET A 1 -13.65 6.10 8.15
N VAL A 2 -14.28 5.02 8.64
CA VAL A 2 -15.02 4.05 7.80
C VAL A 2 -16.50 4.45 7.60
N LEU A 3 -17.05 5.19 8.57
CA LEU A 3 -18.44 5.67 8.56
C LEU A 3 -18.81 6.55 7.35
N PRO A 4 -17.96 7.51 6.89
CA PRO A 4 -18.30 8.35 5.73
C PRO A 4 -18.35 7.56 4.42
N LEU A 5 -17.40 6.64 4.19
CA LEU A 5 -17.34 5.80 2.99
C LEU A 5 -18.53 4.84 2.91
N LEU A 6 -18.89 4.20 4.03
CA LEU A 6 -20.08 3.35 4.08
C LEU A 6 -21.35 4.14 3.76
N LYS A 7 -21.52 5.34 4.34
CA LYS A 7 -22.69 6.21 4.07
C LYS A 7 -22.74 6.65 2.61
N LEU A 8 -21.61 7.02 2.02
CA LEU A 8 -21.53 7.36 0.60
C LEU A 8 -21.84 6.15 -0.29
N GLY A 9 -21.36 4.96 0.05
CA GLY A 9 -21.69 3.72 -0.64
C GLY A 9 -23.18 3.40 -0.58
N THR A 10 -23.82 3.52 0.58
CA THR A 10 -25.26 3.28 0.73
C THR A 10 -26.09 4.31 -0.05
N LEU A 11 -25.63 5.57 -0.06
CA LEU A 11 -26.27 6.64 -0.82
C LEU A 11 -26.10 6.42 -2.33
N ALA A 12 -24.94 5.99 -2.80
CA ALA A 12 -24.66 5.69 -4.20
C ALA A 12 -25.53 4.53 -4.70
N VAL A 13 -25.67 3.45 -3.92
CA VAL A 13 -26.62 2.37 -4.22
C VAL A 13 -28.02 2.94 -4.39
N LYS A 14 -28.51 3.70 -3.40
CA LYS A 14 -29.87 4.27 -3.44
C LYS A 14 -30.09 5.24 -4.61
N THR A 15 -29.04 5.98 -4.98
CA THR A 15 -29.08 7.01 -6.04
C THR A 15 -28.97 6.40 -7.44
N LEU A 16 -28.25 5.29 -7.60
CA LEU A 16 -28.07 4.63 -8.89
C LEU A 16 -29.12 3.54 -9.15
N SER A 17 -29.53 2.78 -8.12
CA SER A 17 -30.49 1.67 -8.29
C SER A 17 -31.87 2.15 -8.74
N LYS A 18 -32.37 3.26 -8.19
CA LYS A 18 -33.72 3.79 -8.57
C LYS A 18 -33.84 4.24 -10.03
N PRO A 19 -32.95 5.10 -10.57
CA PRO A 19 -33.06 5.54 -11.96
C PRO A 19 -32.73 4.41 -12.95
N VAL A 20 -31.86 3.47 -12.58
CA VAL A 20 -31.61 2.28 -13.41
C VAL A 20 -32.86 1.41 -13.46
N ALA A 21 -33.47 1.13 -12.32
CA ALA A 21 -34.69 0.34 -12.26
C ALA A 21 -35.86 0.97 -13.04
N SER A 22 -36.05 2.30 -12.93
CA SER A 22 -37.11 2.99 -13.66
C SER A 22 -36.89 2.98 -15.17
N ARG A 23 -35.64 3.14 -15.63
CA ARG A 23 -35.30 3.07 -17.06
C ARG A 23 -35.46 1.66 -17.61
N LEU A 24 -35.02 0.63 -16.88
CA LEU A 24 -35.18 -0.77 -17.32
C LEU A 24 -36.66 -1.16 -17.42
N LYS A 25 -37.50 -0.77 -16.44
CA LYS A 25 -38.95 -0.97 -16.50
C LYS A 25 -39.58 -0.26 -17.69
N LYS A 26 -39.22 1.01 -17.93
CA LYS A 26 -39.72 1.77 -19.08
C LYS A 26 -39.32 1.12 -20.40
N GLN A 27 -38.08 0.66 -20.51
CA GLN A 27 -37.58 0.00 -21.72
C GLN A 27 -38.25 -1.37 -21.94
N ALA A 28 -38.52 -2.12 -20.87
CA ALA A 28 -39.27 -3.38 -20.93
C ALA A 28 -40.74 -3.17 -21.32
N ALA A 29 -41.33 -2.03 -20.96
CA ALA A 29 -42.69 -1.68 -21.39
C ALA A 29 -42.76 -1.32 -22.88
N ILE A 30 -41.72 -0.67 -23.42
CA ILE A 30 -41.70 -0.17 -24.81
C ILE A 30 -41.24 -1.25 -25.79
N HIS A 31 -40.29 -2.10 -25.42
CA HIS A 31 -39.66 -3.06 -26.34
C HIS A 31 -39.96 -4.52 -25.96
N PRO A 32 -40.82 -5.23 -26.72
CA PRO A 32 -41.17 -6.63 -26.45
C PRO A 32 -39.97 -7.59 -26.45
N ARG A 33 -39.00 -7.40 -27.36
CA ARG A 33 -37.77 -8.23 -27.38
C ARG A 33 -36.95 -8.06 -26.10
N PHE A 34 -36.85 -6.83 -25.60
CA PHE A 34 -36.13 -6.53 -24.37
C PHE A 34 -36.87 -7.08 -23.14
N ARG A 35 -38.20 -6.96 -23.12
CA ARG A 35 -39.06 -7.59 -22.10
C ARG A 35 -38.83 -9.09 -22.03
N GLN A 36 -38.84 -9.78 -23.18
CA GLN A 36 -38.62 -11.22 -23.23
C GLN A 36 -37.23 -11.61 -22.73
N LEU A 37 -36.20 -10.83 -23.08
CA LEU A 37 -34.83 -11.06 -22.61
C LEU A 37 -34.75 -10.95 -21.07
N ILE A 38 -35.33 -9.89 -20.50
CA ILE A 38 -35.41 -9.67 -19.05
C ILE A 38 -36.17 -10.82 -18.36
N ILE A 39 -37.32 -11.24 -18.90
CA ILE A 39 -38.10 -12.36 -18.36
C ILE A 39 -37.28 -13.65 -18.42
N ASN A 40 -36.64 -13.95 -19.54
CA ASN A 40 -35.81 -15.15 -19.69
C ASN A 40 -34.64 -15.14 -18.69
N MET A 41 -33.99 -13.99 -18.49
CA MET A 41 -32.95 -13.85 -17.46
C MET A 41 -33.50 -14.08 -16.05
N ALA A 42 -34.67 -13.52 -15.73
CA ALA A 42 -35.30 -13.71 -14.43
C ALA A 42 -35.64 -15.18 -14.16
N GLN A 43 -36.21 -15.87 -15.15
CA GLN A 43 -36.58 -17.28 -15.06
C GLN A 43 -35.33 -18.17 -14.95
N ALA A 44 -34.30 -17.89 -15.76
CA ALA A 44 -33.03 -18.61 -15.69
C ALA A 44 -32.39 -18.46 -14.31
N ASN A 45 -32.32 -17.22 -13.79
CA ASN A 45 -31.79 -16.96 -12.47
C ASN A 45 -32.59 -17.69 -11.39
N HIS A 46 -33.93 -17.62 -11.43
CA HIS A 46 -34.78 -18.33 -10.49
C HIS A 46 -34.55 -19.84 -10.51
N GLN A 47 -34.50 -20.44 -11.70
CA GLN A 47 -34.22 -21.87 -11.83
C GLN A 47 -32.85 -22.25 -11.28
N ILE A 48 -31.81 -21.45 -11.56
CA ILE A 48 -30.46 -21.67 -11.05
C ILE A 48 -30.44 -21.59 -9.52
N THR A 49 -30.99 -20.51 -8.95
CA THR A 49 -31.03 -20.31 -7.50
C THR A 49 -31.80 -21.43 -6.81
N THR A 50 -32.97 -21.82 -7.32
CA THR A 50 -33.78 -22.89 -6.72
C THR A 50 -33.10 -24.26 -6.85
N LYS A 51 -32.47 -24.58 -7.98
CA LYS A 51 -31.70 -25.83 -8.15
C LYS A 51 -30.51 -25.88 -7.19
N MET A 52 -29.75 -24.78 -7.10
CA MET A 52 -28.59 -24.68 -6.23
C MET A 52 -28.99 -24.79 -4.75
N GLN A 53 -30.06 -24.11 -4.35
CA GLN A 53 -30.61 -24.21 -3.00
C GLN A 53 -31.04 -25.65 -2.70
N ARG A 54 -31.85 -26.29 -3.54
CA ARG A 54 -32.26 -27.69 -3.33
C ARG A 54 -31.09 -28.65 -3.22
N ARG A 55 -30.04 -28.46 -4.03
CA ARG A 55 -28.81 -29.27 -3.99
C ARG A 55 -28.05 -29.10 -2.68
N ILE A 56 -27.95 -27.87 -2.16
CA ILE A 56 -27.26 -27.57 -0.91
C ILE A 56 -28.03 -28.11 0.31
N TYR A 57 -29.35 -28.00 0.29
CA TYR A 57 -30.22 -28.44 1.41
C TYR A 57 -30.66 -29.91 1.32
N GLY A 58 -30.15 -30.68 0.35
CA GLY A 58 -30.47 -32.11 0.20
C GLY A 58 -31.93 -32.40 -0.18
N HIS A 59 -32.65 -31.42 -0.70
CA HIS A 59 -34.02 -31.60 -1.18
C HIS A 59 -34.04 -32.22 -2.59
N ALA A 60 -35.08 -33.00 -2.89
CA ALA A 60 -35.29 -33.57 -4.23
C ALA A 60 -35.28 -32.47 -5.29
N THR A 61 -34.34 -32.57 -6.24
CA THR A 61 -34.18 -31.56 -7.30
C THR A 61 -35.17 -31.77 -8.45
N ASP A 62 -35.88 -32.90 -8.44
CA ASP A 62 -36.73 -33.42 -9.53
C ASP A 62 -38.14 -32.80 -9.59
N VAL A 63 -38.49 -31.92 -8.65
CA VAL A 63 -39.78 -31.23 -8.66
C VAL A 63 -39.75 -30.07 -9.67
N GLU A 64 -40.73 -30.03 -10.58
CA GLU A 64 -40.86 -28.94 -11.55
C GLU A 64 -40.89 -27.56 -10.87
N ILE A 65 -40.03 -26.65 -11.34
CA ILE A 65 -39.94 -25.29 -10.80
C ILE A 65 -40.99 -24.45 -11.52
N ARG A 66 -42.02 -24.02 -10.79
CA ARG A 66 -43.07 -23.17 -11.35
C ARG A 66 -42.47 -21.84 -11.83
N PRO A 67 -42.72 -21.43 -13.08
CA PRO A 67 -42.20 -20.18 -13.59
C PRO A 67 -42.81 -18.98 -12.84
N LEU A 68 -42.05 -17.89 -12.73
CA LEU A 68 -42.60 -16.64 -12.20
C LEU A 68 -43.68 -16.08 -13.14
N ASN A 69 -44.67 -15.40 -12.57
CA ASN A 69 -45.54 -14.50 -13.32
C ASN A 69 -44.69 -13.43 -14.02
N GLU A 70 -45.05 -13.05 -15.25
CA GLU A 70 -44.32 -12.06 -16.04
C GLU A 70 -44.03 -10.76 -15.29
N GLU A 71 -44.97 -10.22 -14.52
CA GLU A 71 -44.76 -8.98 -13.76
C GLU A 71 -43.67 -9.15 -12.69
N LYS A 72 -43.70 -10.29 -11.99
CA LYS A 72 -42.69 -10.65 -10.98
C LYS A 72 -41.34 -10.94 -11.63
N ALA A 73 -41.33 -11.56 -12.80
CA ALA A 73 -40.11 -11.82 -13.57
C ALA A 73 -39.46 -10.50 -14.02
N VAL A 74 -40.25 -9.55 -14.52
CA VAL A 74 -39.75 -8.22 -14.88
C VAL A 74 -39.17 -7.50 -13.66
N GLN A 75 -39.86 -7.54 -12.51
CA GLN A 75 -39.33 -6.92 -11.29
C GLN A 75 -38.02 -7.59 -10.83
N ALA A 76 -37.97 -8.92 -10.77
CA ALA A 76 -36.80 -9.66 -10.34
C ALA A 76 -35.58 -9.41 -11.24
N ALA A 77 -35.76 -9.34 -12.55
CA ALA A 77 -34.65 -9.03 -13.46
C ALA A 77 -34.23 -7.55 -13.39
N VAL A 78 -35.15 -6.63 -13.15
CA VAL A 78 -34.80 -5.22 -12.93
C VAL A 78 -33.95 -5.06 -11.67
N ASP A 79 -34.32 -5.73 -10.58
CA ASP A 79 -33.58 -5.69 -9.32
C ASP A 79 -32.18 -6.33 -9.50
N LEU A 80 -32.10 -7.50 -10.16
CA LEU A 80 -30.84 -8.18 -10.48
C LEU A 80 -29.90 -7.31 -11.33
N ILE A 81 -30.39 -6.69 -12.41
CA ILE A 81 -29.58 -5.83 -13.27
C ILE A 81 -29.13 -4.58 -12.51
N GLY A 82 -30.00 -4.01 -11.67
CA GLY A 82 -29.68 -2.87 -10.82
C GLY A 82 -28.56 -3.18 -9.83
N GLU A 83 -28.60 -4.35 -9.18
CA GLU A 83 -27.55 -4.81 -8.28
C GLU A 83 -26.23 -5.07 -9.03
N LEU A 84 -26.27 -5.78 -10.16
CA LEU A 84 -25.09 -6.03 -11.00
C LEU A 84 -24.42 -4.75 -11.47
N PHE A 85 -25.21 -3.73 -11.85
CA PHE A 85 -24.68 -2.43 -12.24
C PHE A 85 -23.92 -1.77 -11.09
N VAL A 86 -24.50 -1.76 -9.88
CA VAL A 86 -23.85 -1.19 -8.70
C VAL A 86 -22.57 -1.95 -8.35
N PHE A 87 -22.59 -3.29 -8.37
CA PHE A 87 -21.40 -4.11 -8.14
C PHE A 87 -20.32 -3.89 -9.20
N SER A 88 -20.70 -3.73 -10.47
CA SER A 88 -19.75 -3.42 -11.55
C SER A 88 -19.06 -2.08 -11.31
N VAL A 89 -19.81 -1.03 -10.96
CA VAL A 89 -19.23 0.29 -10.66
C VAL A 89 -18.31 0.21 -9.44
N ALA A 90 -18.74 -0.46 -8.37
CA ALA A 90 -17.92 -0.65 -7.18
C ALA A 90 -16.64 -1.44 -7.49
N GLY A 91 -16.73 -2.52 -8.26
CA GLY A 91 -15.59 -3.33 -8.68
C GLY A 91 -14.57 -2.53 -9.50
N VAL A 92 -15.05 -1.71 -10.45
CA VAL A 92 -14.18 -0.80 -11.21
C VAL A 92 -13.49 0.21 -10.31
N LEU A 93 -14.19 0.80 -9.33
CA LEU A 93 -13.60 1.74 -8.38
C LEU A 93 -12.51 1.10 -7.52
N VAL A 94 -12.75 -0.12 -7.02
CA VAL A 94 -11.77 -0.87 -6.23
C VAL A 94 -10.53 -1.21 -7.06
N ILE A 95 -10.72 -1.73 -8.28
CA ILE A 95 -9.61 -2.03 -9.19
C ILE A 95 -8.81 -0.76 -9.49
N PHE A 96 -9.50 0.35 -9.77
CA PHE A 96 -8.88 1.64 -10.02
C PHE A 96 -8.08 2.14 -8.81
N GLU A 97 -8.62 2.01 -7.59
CA GLU A 97 -7.94 2.39 -6.36
C GLU A 97 -6.68 1.53 -6.12
N VAL A 98 -6.75 0.22 -6.33
CA VAL A 98 -5.61 -0.69 -6.20
C VAL A 98 -4.53 -0.34 -7.22
N GLN A 99 -4.89 -0.15 -8.49
CA GLN A 99 -3.95 0.21 -9.54
C GLN A 99 -3.29 1.58 -9.28
N ARG A 100 -4.09 2.56 -8.84
CA ARG A 100 -3.60 3.89 -8.47
C ARG A 100 -2.68 3.84 -7.23
N SER A 101 -3.04 3.05 -6.23
CA SER A 101 -2.30 2.92 -4.98
C SER A 101 -0.96 2.22 -5.20
N ALA A 102 -0.92 1.16 -6.01
CA ALA A 102 0.32 0.47 -6.37
C ALA A 102 1.35 1.43 -7.00
N ARG A 103 0.91 2.34 -7.88
CA ARG A 103 1.79 3.36 -8.48
C ARG A 103 2.31 4.38 -7.46
N SER A 104 1.51 4.70 -6.45
CA SER A 104 1.89 5.62 -5.36
C SER A 104 2.87 4.97 -4.38
N GLU A 105 2.62 3.71 -4.04
CA GLU A 105 3.49 2.88 -3.18
C GLU A 105 4.88 2.72 -3.81
N ALA A 106 4.95 2.40 -5.10
CA ALA A 106 6.23 2.25 -5.82
C ALA A 106 7.08 3.52 -5.77
N ARG A 107 6.48 4.71 -5.95
CA ARG A 107 7.19 6.00 -5.83
C ARG A 107 7.69 6.26 -4.42
N LYS A 108 6.91 5.89 -3.39
CA LYS A 108 7.35 6.02 -2.00
C LYS A 108 8.50 5.08 -1.68
N GLU A 109 8.47 3.86 -2.23
CA GLU A 109 9.57 2.90 -2.05
C GLU A 109 10.86 3.39 -2.71
N GLU A 110 10.77 3.98 -3.90
CA GLU A 110 11.91 4.58 -4.59
C GLU A 110 12.52 5.75 -3.81
N LEU A 111 11.70 6.66 -3.29
CA LEU A 111 12.16 7.75 -2.42
C LEU A 111 12.84 7.23 -1.15
N ARG A 112 12.27 6.20 -0.50
CA ARG A 112 12.89 5.58 0.69
C ARG A 112 14.24 4.94 0.37
N LYS A 113 14.40 4.33 -0.82
CA LYS A 113 15.69 3.76 -1.26
C LYS A 113 16.74 4.87 -1.45
N GLN A 114 16.37 5.98 -2.08
CA GLN A 114 17.25 7.14 -2.23
C GLN A 114 17.67 7.73 -0.88
N GLU A 115 16.73 7.87 0.07
CA GLU A 115 17.05 8.32 1.43
C GLU A 115 18.02 7.36 2.14
N LEU A 116 17.81 6.05 1.98
CA LEU A 116 18.69 5.03 2.58
C LEU A 116 20.11 5.09 1.99
N GLU A 117 20.22 5.26 0.68
CA GLU A 117 21.51 5.44 -0.01
C GLU A 117 22.23 6.71 0.45
N ALA A 118 21.52 7.82 0.56
CA ALA A 118 22.08 9.07 1.08
C ALA A 118 22.59 8.94 2.52
N ILE A 119 21.88 8.20 3.38
CA ILE A 119 22.32 7.93 4.75
C ILE A 119 23.55 7.02 4.78
N LYS A 120 23.59 5.97 3.94
CA LYS A 120 24.76 5.09 3.83
C LYS A 120 26.01 5.86 3.43
N GLN A 121 25.89 6.73 2.42
CA GLN A 121 27.02 7.53 1.94
C GLN A 121 27.51 8.53 2.99
N LYS A 122 26.59 9.14 3.76
CA LYS A 122 26.98 9.96 4.92
C LYS A 122 27.72 9.13 5.96
N ASN A 123 27.27 7.92 6.27
CA ASN A 123 27.96 7.04 7.22
C ASN A 123 29.36 6.65 6.75
N GLU A 124 29.53 6.36 5.45
CA GLU A 124 30.85 6.07 4.85
C GLU A 124 31.79 7.27 4.97
N ASN A 125 31.33 8.47 4.57
CA ASN A 125 32.13 9.69 4.71
C ASN A 125 32.50 9.98 6.18
N LEU A 126 31.55 9.81 7.11
CA LEU A 126 31.83 9.96 8.54
C LEU A 126 32.86 8.94 9.03
N ALA A 127 32.81 7.70 8.53
CA ALA A 127 33.79 6.68 8.89
C ALA A 127 35.20 7.05 8.39
N GLU A 128 35.32 7.55 7.15
CA GLU A 128 36.58 8.06 6.60
C GLU A 128 37.12 9.24 7.41
N GLU A 129 36.27 10.21 7.77
CA GLU A 129 36.65 11.34 8.62
C GLU A 129 37.17 10.88 9.98
N VAL A 130 36.52 9.89 10.60
CA VAL A 130 36.95 9.30 11.88
C VAL A 130 38.31 8.61 11.74
N GLU A 131 38.56 7.87 10.67
CA GLU A 131 39.88 7.27 10.41
C GLU A 131 40.96 8.33 10.22
N LEU A 132 40.67 9.39 9.44
CA LEU A 132 41.59 10.50 9.24
C LEU A 132 41.94 11.20 10.56
N LEU A 133 40.94 11.45 11.41
CA LEU A 133 41.14 12.04 12.73
C LEU A 133 41.99 11.16 13.64
N LYS A 134 41.77 9.83 13.63
CA LYS A 134 42.62 8.87 14.37
C LYS A 134 44.06 8.92 13.89
N HIS A 135 44.30 8.97 12.59
CA HIS A 135 45.64 9.03 12.01
C HIS A 135 46.38 10.31 12.44
N LYS A 136 45.70 11.48 12.37
CA LYS A 136 46.24 12.76 12.85
C LYS A 136 46.55 12.76 14.35
N LEU A 137 45.69 12.15 15.16
CA LEU A 137 45.95 12.00 16.60
C LEU A 137 47.20 11.14 16.86
N GLN A 138 47.36 10.05 16.12
CA GLN A 138 48.52 9.17 16.25
C GLN A 138 49.83 9.87 15.84
N GLU A 139 49.81 10.69 14.77
CA GLU A 139 50.94 11.54 14.37
C GLU A 139 51.29 12.56 15.46
N LEU A 140 50.29 13.24 16.03
CA LEU A 140 50.50 14.19 17.13
C LEU A 140 51.07 13.49 18.37
N GLU A 141 50.59 12.30 18.72
CA GLU A 141 51.13 11.52 19.83
C GLU A 141 52.59 11.13 19.59
N GLN A 142 52.95 10.70 18.37
CA GLN A 142 54.32 10.38 18.01
C GLN A 142 55.23 11.62 18.07
N LEU A 143 54.76 12.77 17.57
CA LEU A 143 55.49 14.04 17.66
C LEU A 143 55.67 14.48 19.13
N ALA A 144 54.65 14.31 19.97
CA ALA A 144 54.72 14.60 21.40
C ALA A 144 55.68 13.66 22.13
N ARG A 145 55.69 12.35 21.82
CA ARG A 145 56.68 11.39 22.36
C ARG A 145 58.09 11.71 21.89
N GLY A 146 58.27 12.04 20.61
CA GLY A 146 59.56 12.43 20.03
C GLY A 146 60.12 13.69 20.70
N ARG A 147 59.30 14.74 20.85
CA ARG A 147 59.65 15.97 21.59
C ARG A 147 59.84 15.76 23.08
N GLY A 148 59.07 14.87 23.70
CA GLY A 148 59.24 14.51 25.12
C GLY A 148 60.60 13.87 25.36
N LEU A 149 61.02 12.96 24.48
CA LEU A 149 62.35 12.34 24.53
C LEU A 149 63.48 13.34 24.26
N THR A 150 63.34 14.24 23.27
CA THR A 150 64.35 15.29 23.02
C THR A 150 64.39 16.34 24.12
N GLY A 151 63.24 16.70 24.69
CA GLY A 151 63.13 17.63 25.81
C GLY A 151 63.79 17.09 27.08
N ILE A 152 63.60 15.80 27.39
CA ILE A 152 64.25 15.13 28.53
C ILE A 152 65.76 14.98 28.30
N LEU A 153 66.19 14.66 27.07
CA LEU A 153 67.62 14.57 26.73
C LEU A 153 68.32 15.93 26.82
N ASN A 154 67.69 17.02 26.36
CA ASN A 154 68.22 18.38 26.53
C ASN A 154 68.22 18.83 27.99
N PHE A 155 67.21 18.45 28.79
CA PHE A 155 67.20 18.73 30.22
C PHE A 155 68.33 18.00 30.97
N ARG A 156 68.68 16.78 30.53
CA ARG A 156 69.80 16.02 31.09
C ARG A 156 71.16 16.51 30.60
N HIS A 157 71.28 17.00 29.36
CA HIS A 157 72.51 17.61 28.86
C HIS A 157 72.78 18.97 29.54
N GLY A 158 71.77 19.82 29.73
CA GLY A 158 71.91 21.09 30.46
C GLY A 158 72.38 20.90 31.91
N ASN A 159 71.88 19.88 32.61
CA ASN A 159 72.36 19.56 33.96
C ASN A 159 73.79 18.95 34.01
N THR A 160 74.30 18.42 32.89
CA THR A 160 75.65 17.85 32.84
C THR A 160 76.73 18.93 32.63
N GLU A 161 76.38 20.07 32.03
CA GLU A 161 77.28 21.23 31.93
C GLU A 161 77.33 22.04 33.24
N ILE A 162 76.19 22.21 33.92
CA ILE A 162 76.14 22.98 35.19
C ILE A 162 76.90 22.26 36.32
N GLY A 163 76.94 20.93 36.33
CA GLY A 163 77.68 20.14 37.33
C GLY A 163 79.21 20.12 37.15
N LYS A 164 79.76 20.63 36.05
CA LYS A 164 81.22 20.73 35.84
C LYS A 164 81.80 22.10 36.23
N THR A 165 80.98 23.13 36.37
CA THR A 165 81.42 24.49 36.76
C THR A 165 81.47 24.73 38.28
N GLU A 166 80.95 23.83 39.11
CA GLU A 166 80.96 23.97 40.59
C GLU A 166 82.15 23.29 41.30
N LYS A 167 83.14 22.74 40.59
CA LYS A 167 84.30 22.05 41.21
C LYS A 167 85.66 22.74 41.07
N THR A 168 85.70 23.97 40.59
CA THR A 168 86.93 24.78 40.53
C THR A 168 86.64 26.23 40.89
N ALA A 169 86.55 26.51 42.19
CA ALA A 169 86.80 27.82 42.81
C ALA A 169 87.05 27.60 44.31
#